data_AF-A0A1G6K6H5-F1
#
_entry.id   AF-A0A1G6K6H5-F1
#
_cell.length_a   1.000
_cell.length_b   1.000
_cell.length_c   1.000
_cell.angle_alpha   90.00
_cell.angle_beta   90.00
_cell.angle_gamma   90.00
#
_symmetry.space_group_name_H-M   'P 1'
#
loop_
_entity.id
_entity.type
_entity.pdbx_description
1 polymer ?
#
loop_
_entity_poly.entity_id
_entity_poly.type
_entity_poly.pdbx_seq_one_letter_code
_entity_poly.pdbx_strand_id
1 'polypeptide(L)' 'MCMNWYKLEKIVNRIAIAINGEEIHVKIIPHQKRQNTSTGFMQVEVGKKILLESGQEIDLNLDGKSFYTAFNQMYRLI' A
#
# COMPACT_ATOMS: atom_id res chain seq x y z
N MET A 1 6.09 13.08 -19.54
CA MET A 1 6.28 11.75 -18.91
C MET A 1 4.92 11.10 -18.80
N CYS A 2 4.60 10.11 -19.63
CA CYS A 2 3.30 9.44 -19.57
C CYS A 2 3.27 8.50 -18.35
N MET A 3 2.42 8.77 -17.37
CA MET A 3 2.15 7.82 -16.30
C MET A 3 1.54 6.54 -16.90
N ASN A 4 1.93 5.38 -16.38
CA ASN A 4 1.37 4.09 -16.80
C ASN A 4 -0.07 3.99 -16.28
N TRP A 5 -1.04 4.10 -17.19
CA TRP A 5 -2.49 4.14 -16.90
C TRP A 5 -2.95 2.93 -16.09
N TYR A 6 -2.41 1.73 -16.38
CA TYR A 6 -2.71 0.50 -15.64
C TYR A 6 -2.37 0.58 -14.15
N LYS A 7 -1.34 1.36 -13.79
CA LYS A 7 -0.93 1.52 -12.38
C LYS A 7 -1.87 2.45 -11.63
N LEU A 8 -2.44 3.45 -12.30
CA LEU A 8 -3.35 4.43 -11.71
C LEU A 8 -4.71 3.83 -11.37
N GLU A 9 -5.23 2.93 -12.21
CA GLU A 9 -6.50 2.23 -11.99
C GLU A 9 -6.53 1.37 -10.72
N LYS A 10 -5.35 0.95 -10.23
CA LYS A 10 -5.23 0.11 -9.03
C LYS A 10 -5.11 0.91 -7.73
N ILE A 11 -5.01 2.24 -7.80
CA ILE A 11 -4.91 3.08 -6.61
C ILE A 11 -6.31 3.30 -6.05
N VAL A 12 -6.52 2.91 -4.80
CA VAL A 12 -7.82 3.03 -4.13
C VAL A 12 -7.69 3.92 -2.91
N ASN A 13 -8.42 5.04 -2.88
CA ASN A 13 -8.50 5.89 -1.68
C ASN A 13 -9.38 5.21 -0.62
N ARG A 14 -8.92 5.21 0.63
CA ARG A 14 -9.61 4.61 1.79
C ARG A 14 -9.41 5.45 3.05
N ILE A 15 -10.24 5.17 4.05
CA ILE A 15 -10.07 5.66 5.41
C ILE A 15 -9.57 4.48 6.25
N ALA A 16 -8.62 4.75 7.14
CA ALA A 16 -8.17 3.81 8.14
C ALA A 16 -8.38 4.39 9.54
N ILE A 17 -8.73 3.54 10.51
CA ILE A 17 -9.06 3.94 11.88
C ILE A 17 -8.14 3.26 12.88
N ALA A 18 -7.67 4.02 13.87
CA ALA A 18 -6.91 3.50 15.01
C ALA A 18 -7.85 3.12 16.17
N ILE A 19 -7.32 2.39 17.15
CA ILE A 19 -8.10 1.92 18.31
C ILE A 19 -8.68 3.07 19.17
N ASN A 20 -8.04 4.23 19.14
CA ASN A 20 -8.50 5.46 19.82
C ASN A 20 -9.57 6.22 19.02
N GLY A 21 -9.97 5.73 17.85
CA GLY A 21 -10.95 6.37 16.97
C GLY A 21 -10.37 7.41 16.02
N GLU A 22 -9.06 7.63 15.99
CA GLU A 22 -8.43 8.52 15.00
C GLU A 22 -8.56 7.93 13.60
N GLU A 23 -9.05 8.73 12.66
CA GLU A 23 -9.19 8.37 11.24
C GLU A 23 -8.16 9.10 10.39
N ILE A 24 -7.60 8.38 9.41
CA ILE A 24 -6.66 8.94 8.44
C ILE A 24 -7.04 8.55 7.01
N HIS A 25 -6.80 9.46 6.07
CA HIS A 25 -6.91 9.17 4.65
C HIS A 25 -5.66 8.46 4.15
N VAL A 26 -5.86 7.39 3.39
CA VAL A 26 -4.77 6.58 2.83
C VAL A 26 -5.09 6.16 1.41
N LYS A 27 -4.05 5.76 0.67
CA LYS A 27 -4.20 5.11 -0.64
C LYS A 27 -3.67 3.69 -0.56
N ILE A 28 -4.47 2.73 -1.01
CA ILE A 28 -4.00 1.38 -1.25
C ILE A 28 -3.33 1.36 -2.61
N ILE A 29 -2.06 0.94 -2.67
CA ILE A 29 -1.24 0.89 -3.89
C ILE A 29 -0.71 -0.54 -4.12
N PRO A 30 -0.44 -0.95 -5.36
CA PRO A 30 0.15 -2.25 -5.64
C PRO A 30 1.60 -2.33 -5.13
N HIS A 31 1.94 -3.41 -4.41
CA HIS A 31 3.33 -3.72 -4.06
C HIS A 31 3.98 -4.48 -5.21
N GLN A 32 4.95 -3.86 -5.88
CA GLN A 32 5.70 -4.51 -6.96
C GLN A 32 7.08 -4.94 -6.48
N LYS A 33 7.50 -6.14 -6.88
CA LYS A 33 8.88 -6.61 -6.73
C LYS A 33 9.45 -7.01 -8.09
N ARG A 34 10.74 -6.77 -8.25
CA ARG A 34 11.50 -7.27 -9.39
C ARG A 34 11.72 -8.77 -9.22
N GLN A 35 11.38 -9.54 -10.23
CA GLN A 35 11.69 -10.96 -10.32
C GLN A 35 12.60 -11.23 -11.51
N ASN A 36 13.63 -12.05 -11.31
CA ASN A 36 14.52 -12.48 -12.38
C ASN A 36 13.81 -13.52 -13.25
N THR A 37 14.05 -13.46 -14.55
CA THR A 37 13.55 -14.42 -15.54
C THR A 37 14.73 -14.96 -16.35
N SER A 38 14.51 -16.02 -17.12
CA SER A 38 15.55 -16.57 -18.02
C SER A 38 16.02 -15.58 -19.09
N THR A 39 15.22 -14.54 -19.38
CA THR A 39 15.49 -13.53 -20.40
C THR A 39 15.79 -12.13 -19.82
N GLY A 40 15.86 -12.00 -18.49
CA GLY A 40 16.11 -10.71 -17.84
C GLY A 40 15.39 -10.57 -16.50
N PHE A 41 14.49 -9.60 -16.39
CA PHE A 41 13.69 -9.39 -15.20
C PHE A 41 12.34 -8.77 -15.54
N MET A 42 11.35 -9.01 -14.69
CA MET A 42 10.03 -8.40 -14.78
C MET A 42 9.59 -7.84 -13.42
N GLN A 43 8.67 -6.88 -13.45
CA GLN A 43 7.99 -6.39 -12.25
C GLN A 43 6.74 -7.24 -12.03
N VAL A 44 6.59 -7.80 -10.84
CA VAL A 44 5.45 -8.63 -10.44
C VAL A 44 4.78 -7.98 -9.25
N GLU A 45 3.45 -7.87 -9.30
CA GLU A 45 2.67 -7.47 -8.14
C GLU A 45 2.62 -8.63 -7.14
N VAL A 46 3.16 -8.40 -5.94
CA VAL A 46 3.29 -9.41 -4.87
C VAL A 46 2.35 -9.14 -3.70
N GLY A 47 1.52 -8.11 -3.80
CA GLY A 47 0.60 -7.70 -2.75
C GLY A 47 0.21 -6.23 -2.88
N LYS A 48 -0.19 -5.65 -1.76
CA LYS A 48 -0.60 -4.24 -1.65
C LYS A 48 0.17 -3.56 -0.53
N LYS A 49 0.33 -2.25 -0.64
CA LYS A 49 0.84 -1.35 0.40
C LYS A 49 -0.15 -0.23 0.68
N ILE A 50 0.08 0.45 1.79
CA ILE A 50 -0.54 1.71 2.14
C ILE A 50 0.39 2.86 1.78
N LEU A 51 -0.13 3.88 1.13
CA LEU A 51 0.54 5.16 0.92
C LEU A 51 -0.16 6.20 1.79
N LEU A 52 0.60 6.77 2.73
CA LEU A 52 0.15 7.87 3.57
C LEU A 52 0.16 9.19 2.77
N GLU A 53 -0.55 10.20 3.26
CA GLU A 53 -0.52 11.55 2.68
C GLU A 53 0.88 12.16 2.66
N SER A 54 1.74 11.78 3.61
CA SER A 54 3.15 12.17 3.66
C SER A 54 3.98 11.62 2.49
N GLY A 55 3.44 10.68 1.70
CA GLY A 55 4.16 9.97 0.64
C GLY A 55 4.89 8.70 1.12
N GLN A 56 4.82 8.38 2.42
CA GLN A 56 5.42 7.16 2.97
C GLN A 56 4.62 5.92 2.55
N GLU A 57 5.33 4.91 2.05
CA GLU A 57 4.78 3.58 1.80
C GLU A 57 4.94 2.66 3.01
N ILE A 58 3.87 1.99 3.39
CA ILE A 58 3.79 1.11 4.56
C ILE A 58 3.27 -0.26 4.12
N ASP A 59 3.91 -1.31 4.61
CA ASP A 59 3.46 -2.67 4.38
C ASP A 59 2.22 -2.98 5.21
N LEU A 60 1.27 -3.70 4.61
CA LEU A 60 0.15 -4.28 5.33
C LEU A 60 0.64 -5.44 6.21
N ASN A 61 0.00 -5.60 7.36
CA ASN A 61 0.12 -6.80 8.17
C ASN A 61 -0.44 -8.03 7.42
N LEU A 62 -0.16 -9.23 7.92
CA LEU A 62 -0.59 -10.49 7.30
C LEU A 62 -2.11 -10.64 7.13
N ASP A 63 -2.90 -9.91 7.91
CA ASP A 63 -4.36 -9.89 7.76
C ASP A 63 -4.84 -9.09 6.53
N GLY A 64 -3.94 -8.36 5.86
CA GLY A 64 -4.20 -7.56 4.68
C GLY A 64 -5.11 -6.35 4.92
N LYS A 65 -5.43 -6.04 6.18
CA LYS A 65 -6.41 -5.00 6.56
C LYS A 65 -5.87 -4.02 7.58
N SER A 66 -4.78 -4.34 8.26
CA SER A 66 -4.14 -3.48 9.26
C SER A 66 -2.70 -3.15 8.90
N PHE A 67 -2.18 -2.06 9.45
CA PHE A 67 -0.81 -1.61 9.26
C PHE A 67 -0.38 -0.72 10.42
N TYR A 68 0.93 -0.53 10.59
CA TYR A 68 1.50 0.34 11.61
C TYR A 68 2.14 1.56 10.99
N THR A 69 1.80 2.76 11.47
CA THR A 69 2.46 4.01 11.07
C THR A 69 3.69 4.32 11.92
N ALA A 70 3.70 3.84 13.16
CA ALA A 70 4.79 3.94 14.11
C ALA A 70 4.71 2.80 15.14
N PHE A 71 5.65 2.77 16.08
CA PHE A 71 5.64 1.81 17.19
C PHE A 71 4.31 1.91 17.97
N ASN A 72 3.61 0.80 18.10
CA ASN A 72 2.28 0.69 18.74
C ASN A 72 1.18 1.58 18.15
N GLN A 73 1.35 2.14 16.96
CA GLN A 73 0.34 2.95 16.29
C GLN A 73 -0.26 2.19 15.11
N MET A 74 -1.23 1.30 15.41
CA MET A 74 -1.93 0.46 14.42
C MET A 74 -3.18 1.16 13.90
N TYR A 75 -3.39 1.11 12.59
CA TYR A 75 -4.65 1.45 11.92
C TYR A 75 -5.23 0.24 11.20
N ARG A 76 -6.54 0.25 11.01
CA ARG A 76 -7.28 -0.74 10.21
C ARG A 76 -8.10 -0.07 9.13
N LEU A 77 -8.08 -0.62 7.93
CA LEU A 77 -8.92 -0.17 6.82
C LEU A 77 -10.40 -0.41 7.13
N ILE A 78 -11.24 0.60 6.85
CA ILE A 78 -12.70 0.53 6.88
C ILE A 78 -13.24 0.23 5.48
#